data_AF-A0A8T6QH88-F1
#
_entry.id   AF-A0A8T6QH88-F1
#
_cell.length_a   1.000
_cell.length_b   1.000
_cell.length_c   1.000
_cell.angle_alpha   90.00
_cell.angle_beta   90.00
_cell.angle_gamma   90.00
#
_symmetry.space_group_name_H-M   'P 1'
#
loop_
_entity.id
_entity.type
_entity.pdbx_description
1 polymer ?
#
loop_
_entity_poly.entity_id
_entity_poly.type
_entity_poly.pdbx_seq_one_letter_code
_entity_poly.pdbx_strand_id
1 'polypeptide(L)'
;ELKSALQDTTSALVNSGYGVQADDGNKVTRPLGEHVSIAGDGRNITTMVQDGKLLVQLSEHIDTGKNGSVTVGDTVITDEGLSITGGPSVTKSGINAGDQVISGVQDGVDAHDAVNVSQLNQQINNATAATTWSLKTESSDASVAVSSQTVEVKHGLNTRVSAVQTDDKGNYSYEIDVTGIPVEYTDSKGNPLVNIGGKFYTRTEDP
;
A
#
# COMPACT_ATOMS: atom_id res chain seq x y z
N GLU A 1 61.28 44.03 55.02
CA GLU A 1 61.53 44.06 53.57
C GLU A 1 61.44 42.68 52.90
N LEU A 2 62.52 41.92 52.66
CA LEU A 2 62.47 40.71 51.79
C LEU A 2 61.51 39.60 52.28
N LYS A 3 61.53 39.28 53.59
CA LYS A 3 60.66 38.23 54.16
C LYS A 3 59.16 38.58 54.01
N SER A 4 58.81 39.84 54.23
CA SER A 4 57.44 40.34 54.06
C SER A 4 57.02 40.32 52.59
N ALA A 5 57.86 40.83 51.69
CA ALA A 5 57.59 40.79 50.25
C ALA A 5 57.39 39.36 49.73
N LEU A 6 58.14 38.39 50.25
CA LEU A 6 57.97 36.98 49.92
C LEU A 6 56.62 36.44 50.42
N GLN A 7 56.23 36.74 51.66
CA GLN A 7 54.95 36.33 52.23
C GLN A 7 53.76 36.95 51.49
N ASP A 8 53.87 38.22 51.10
CA ASP A 8 52.83 38.92 50.34
C ASP A 8 52.67 38.30 48.96
N THR A 9 53.79 38.01 48.28
CA THR A 9 53.78 37.35 46.96
C THR A 9 53.20 35.94 47.04
N THR A 10 53.60 35.15 48.06
CA THR A 10 53.02 33.82 48.30
C THR A 10 51.52 33.91 48.53
N SER A 11 51.08 34.85 49.37
CA SER A 11 49.66 35.05 49.67
C SER A 11 48.87 35.48 48.43
N ALA A 12 49.41 36.40 47.63
CA ALA A 12 48.80 36.85 46.39
C ALA A 12 48.65 35.69 45.39
N LEU A 13 49.65 34.82 45.24
CA LEU A 13 49.57 33.64 44.37
C LEU A 13 48.55 32.61 44.88
N VAL A 14 48.60 32.30 46.19
CA VAL A 14 47.63 31.38 46.81
C VAL A 14 46.21 31.89 46.63
N ASN A 15 45.97 33.17 46.87
CA ASN A 15 44.64 33.79 46.77
C ASN A 15 44.18 33.98 45.32
N SER A 16 45.10 34.22 44.37
CA SER A 16 44.76 34.31 42.95
C SER A 16 44.37 32.94 42.37
N GLY A 17 45.03 31.87 42.85
CA GLY A 17 44.59 30.50 42.63
C GLY A 17 44.61 30.04 41.17
N TYR A 18 43.74 29.07 40.86
CA TYR A 18 43.44 28.60 39.51
C TYR A 18 41.95 28.76 39.23
N GLY A 19 41.59 29.07 37.98
CA GLY A 19 40.20 29.22 37.59
C GLY A 19 39.90 28.72 36.19
N VAL A 20 38.63 28.40 35.96
CA VAL A 20 38.05 28.01 34.68
C VAL A 20 37.04 29.07 34.24
N GLN A 21 36.93 29.28 32.93
CA GLN A 21 35.90 30.10 32.31
C GLN A 21 34.98 29.21 31.48
N ALA A 22 33.67 29.34 31.67
CA ALA A 22 32.68 28.62 30.87
C ALA A 22 32.28 29.43 29.62
N ASP A 23 31.58 28.78 28.69
CA ASP A 23 31.17 29.37 27.41
C ASP A 23 30.16 30.52 27.58
N ASP A 24 29.44 30.56 28.71
CA ASP A 24 28.58 31.68 29.10
C ASP A 24 29.38 32.92 29.57
N GLY A 25 30.71 32.83 29.59
CA GLY A 25 31.63 33.87 30.01
C GLY A 25 31.89 33.92 31.52
N ASN A 26 31.13 33.17 32.35
CA ASN A 26 31.30 33.14 33.79
C ASN A 26 32.61 32.44 34.18
N LYS A 27 33.18 32.87 35.31
CA LYS A 27 34.46 32.36 35.83
C LYS A 27 34.29 31.77 37.21
N VAL A 28 34.96 30.65 37.44
CA VAL A 28 35.11 30.06 38.78
C VAL A 28 36.60 29.99 39.09
N THR A 29 37.03 30.74 40.10
CA THR A 29 38.42 30.74 40.59
C THR A 29 38.44 30.26 42.04
N ARG A 30 39.42 29.42 42.37
CA ARG A 30 39.62 28.88 43.72
C ARG A 30 41.09 29.07 44.14
N PRO A 31 41.37 29.43 45.40
CA PRO A 31 42.73 29.51 45.92
C PRO A 31 43.52 28.21 45.68
N LEU A 32 44.84 28.31 45.61
CA LEU A 32 45.69 27.12 45.54
C LEU A 32 45.47 26.24 46.78
N GLY A 33 45.21 24.96 46.57
CA GLY A 33 44.86 24.00 47.62
C GLY A 33 43.35 23.74 47.76
N GLU A 34 42.49 24.56 47.15
CA GLU A 34 41.08 24.26 46.95
C GLU A 34 40.82 23.60 45.58
N HIS A 35 39.60 23.09 45.39
CA HIS A 35 39.20 22.43 44.14
C HIS A 35 38.12 23.23 43.40
N VAL A 36 38.31 23.36 42.09
CA VAL A 36 37.22 23.70 41.18
C VAL A 36 36.44 22.41 40.89
N SER A 37 35.16 22.39 41.23
CA SER A 37 34.29 21.24 40.93
C SER A 37 33.82 21.30 39.47
N ILE A 38 33.96 20.20 38.75
CA ILE A 38 33.43 20.02 37.40
C ILE A 38 32.30 19.00 37.51
N ALA A 39 31.07 19.46 37.47
CA ALA A 39 29.88 18.64 37.64
C ALA A 39 29.22 18.35 36.28
N GLY A 40 28.66 17.14 36.16
CA GLY A 40 27.71 16.82 35.09
C GLY A 40 26.32 17.42 35.36
N ASP A 41 25.36 17.10 34.50
CA ASP A 41 23.95 17.52 34.65
C ASP A 41 23.13 16.57 35.53
N GLY A 42 23.75 15.48 36.00
CA GLY A 42 23.09 14.43 36.79
C GLY A 42 22.13 13.57 35.98
N ARG A 43 22.18 13.66 34.64
CA ARG A 43 21.31 12.91 33.71
C ARG A 43 22.08 12.36 32.52
N ASN A 44 22.51 13.23 31.61
CA ASN A 44 23.15 12.84 30.36
C ASN A 44 24.68 12.87 30.44
N ILE A 45 25.24 13.76 31.27
CA ILE A 45 26.68 13.91 31.45
C ILE A 45 27.03 13.58 32.90
N THR A 46 28.01 12.69 33.07
CA THR A 46 28.61 12.38 34.36
C THR A 46 30.11 12.69 34.33
N THR A 47 30.63 13.18 35.45
CA THR A 47 32.05 13.45 35.64
C THR A 47 32.58 12.62 36.80
N MET A 48 33.75 12.01 36.63
CA MET A 48 34.40 11.23 37.70
C MET A 48 35.92 11.30 37.61
N VAL A 49 36.59 11.10 38.74
CA VAL A 49 38.04 10.95 38.78
C VAL A 49 38.37 9.46 38.87
N GLN A 50 39.13 8.97 37.90
CA GLN A 50 39.62 7.60 37.85
C GLN A 50 41.07 7.60 37.39
N ASP A 51 41.95 6.90 38.12
CA ASP A 51 43.38 6.77 37.79
C ASP A 51 44.09 8.11 37.54
N GLY A 52 43.76 9.13 38.34
CA GLY A 52 44.33 10.48 38.24
C GLY A 52 43.83 11.30 37.03
N LYS A 53 42.84 10.82 36.28
CA LYS A 53 42.22 11.51 35.15
C LYS A 53 40.81 11.96 35.50
N LEU A 54 40.43 13.14 35.01
CA LEU A 54 39.02 13.53 34.94
C LEU A 54 38.40 12.89 33.70
N LEU A 55 37.44 12.00 33.92
CA LEU A 55 36.61 11.45 32.86
C LEU A 55 35.32 12.27 32.78
N VAL A 56 34.92 12.61 31.56
CA VAL A 56 33.61 13.21 31.24
C VAL A 56 32.92 12.23 30.31
N GLN A 57 31.78 11.71 30.73
CA GLN A 57 31.11 10.60 30.05
C GLN A 57 29.69 10.99 29.70
N LEU A 58 29.29 10.57 28.51
CA LEU A 58 27.90 10.57 28.06
C LEU A 58 27.22 9.29 28.61
N SER A 59 26.01 9.44 29.13
CA SER A 59 25.19 8.30 29.57
C SER A 59 24.82 7.41 28.37
N GLU A 60 24.69 6.10 28.60
CA GLU A 60 24.15 5.16 27.61
C GLU A 60 22.68 5.49 27.28
N HIS A 61 21.95 6.04 28.25
CA HIS A 61 20.57 6.50 28.10
C HIS A 61 20.53 8.03 28.13
N ILE A 62 20.15 8.61 27.01
CA ILE A 62 20.05 10.06 26.84
C ILE A 62 18.59 10.49 26.87
N ASP A 63 18.28 11.40 27.79
CA ASP A 63 16.99 12.05 27.92
C ASP A 63 17.16 13.55 27.68
N THR A 64 16.71 13.99 26.50
CA THR A 64 16.77 15.39 26.06
C THR A 64 15.58 16.21 26.59
N GLY A 65 14.62 15.59 27.27
CA GLY A 65 13.40 16.21 27.79
C GLY A 65 12.42 16.64 26.69
N LYS A 66 11.32 17.29 27.11
CA LYS A 66 10.22 17.70 26.22
C LYS A 66 10.63 18.61 25.07
N ASN A 67 11.56 19.54 25.33
CA ASN A 67 12.03 20.50 24.33
C ASN A 67 13.33 20.04 23.66
N GLY A 68 13.75 18.80 23.94
CA GLY A 68 14.96 18.23 23.39
C GLY A 68 14.78 17.81 21.93
N SER A 69 15.89 17.79 21.19
CA SER A 69 15.91 17.28 19.83
C SER A 69 17.25 16.64 19.48
N VAL A 70 17.23 15.76 18.48
CA VAL A 70 18.42 15.23 17.81
C VAL A 70 18.28 15.54 16.33
N THR A 71 19.23 16.30 15.79
CA THR A 71 19.24 16.69 14.38
C THR A 71 20.46 16.10 13.67
N VAL A 72 20.23 15.41 12.56
CA VAL A 72 21.27 14.84 11.68
C VAL A 72 20.90 15.16 10.24
N GLY A 73 21.56 16.16 9.66
CA GLY A 73 21.18 16.70 8.36
C GLY A 73 19.71 17.14 8.37
N ASP A 74 18.92 16.63 7.42
CA ASP A 74 17.48 16.91 7.30
C ASP A 74 16.59 16.12 8.27
N THR A 75 17.17 15.16 9.00
CA THR A 75 16.43 14.33 9.96
C THR A 75 16.40 14.98 11.33
N VAL A 76 15.21 15.07 11.92
CA VAL A 76 14.99 15.60 13.27
C VAL A 76 14.16 14.61 14.07
N ILE A 77 14.62 14.30 15.29
CA ILE A 77 13.85 13.57 16.30
C ILE A 77 13.49 14.55 17.42
N THR A 78 12.21 14.66 17.75
CA THR A 78 11.66 15.49 18.84
C THR A 78 10.69 14.68 19.70
N ASP A 79 10.03 15.33 20.66
CA ASP A 79 8.93 14.74 21.42
C ASP A 79 7.70 14.35 20.56
N GLU A 80 7.62 14.83 19.31
CA GLU A 80 6.55 14.49 18.36
C GLU A 80 6.87 13.26 17.49
N GLY A 81 8.13 12.87 17.39
CA GLY A 81 8.59 11.72 16.60
C GLY A 81 9.79 12.03 15.70
N LEU A 82 9.88 11.32 14.57
CA LEU A 82 10.93 11.46 13.56
C LEU A 82 10.38 12.17 12.32
N SER A 83 11.11 13.15 11.81
CA SER A 83 10.79 13.83 10.56
C SER A 83 12.02 13.98 9.69
N ILE A 84 11.87 13.80 8.37
CA ILE A 84 12.89 14.13 7.37
C ILE A 84 12.35 15.30 6.54
N THR A 85 13.09 16.41 6.49
CA THR A 85 12.69 17.57 5.68
C THR A 85 12.60 17.19 4.20
N GLY A 86 11.45 17.42 3.57
CA GLY A 86 11.19 17.01 2.18
C GLY A 86 11.04 15.50 1.98
N GLY A 87 10.85 14.72 3.05
CA GLY A 87 10.76 13.26 2.99
C GLY A 87 9.72 12.66 3.95
N PRO A 88 9.86 11.36 4.27
CA PRO A 88 8.95 10.67 5.17
C PRO A 88 9.00 11.18 6.62
N SER A 89 7.95 10.90 7.38
CA SER A 89 7.89 11.15 8.82
C SER A 89 7.10 10.08 9.57
N VAL A 90 7.44 9.90 10.85
CA VAL A 90 6.75 9.02 11.81
C VAL A 90 6.50 9.83 13.07
N THR A 91 5.23 10.14 13.35
CA THR A 91 4.83 11.00 14.46
C THR A 91 3.72 10.37 15.29
N LYS A 92 3.32 11.02 16.39
CA LYS A 92 2.14 10.62 17.16
C LYS A 92 0.85 10.54 16.33
N SER A 93 0.78 11.26 15.22
CA SER A 93 -0.37 11.27 14.30
C SER A 93 -0.33 10.14 13.26
N GLY A 94 0.75 9.35 13.22
CA GLY A 94 0.95 8.26 12.26
C GLY A 94 2.16 8.46 11.35
N ILE A 95 2.14 7.75 10.23
CA ILE A 95 3.24 7.69 9.25
C ILE A 95 2.83 8.46 8.00
N ASN A 96 3.72 9.33 7.51
CA ASN A 96 3.62 9.96 6.20
C ASN A 96 4.78 9.49 5.33
N ALA A 97 4.50 8.94 4.15
CA ALA A 97 5.51 8.44 3.23
C ALA A 97 6.23 9.54 2.42
N GLY A 98 5.78 10.80 2.48
CA GLY A 98 6.42 11.92 1.79
C GLY A 98 6.44 11.75 0.26
N ASP A 99 5.33 11.29 -0.31
CA ASP A 99 5.18 11.00 -1.75
C ASP A 99 6.20 9.97 -2.30
N GLN A 100 6.79 9.15 -1.43
CA GLN A 100 7.71 8.08 -1.82
C GLN A 100 7.01 6.72 -1.87
N VAL A 101 7.57 5.82 -2.69
CA VAL A 101 7.17 4.41 -2.71
C VAL A 101 7.63 3.73 -1.42
N ILE A 102 6.70 3.07 -0.73
CA ILE A 102 7.02 2.17 0.38
C ILE A 102 7.35 0.79 -0.21
N SER A 103 8.63 0.45 -0.25
CA SER A 103 9.11 -0.85 -0.74
C SER A 103 9.37 -1.84 0.40
N GLY A 104 9.50 -3.13 0.09
CA GLY A 104 9.76 -4.17 1.10
C GLY A 104 8.54 -4.56 1.95
N VAL A 105 7.33 -4.20 1.53
CA VAL A 105 6.08 -4.59 2.20
C VAL A 105 5.77 -6.05 1.88
N GLN A 106 5.82 -6.91 2.91
CA GLN A 106 5.41 -8.31 2.81
C GLN A 106 3.89 -8.43 2.56
N ASP A 107 3.45 -9.60 2.11
CA ASP A 107 2.02 -9.86 1.93
C ASP A 107 1.28 -9.70 3.26
N GLY A 108 0.24 -8.88 3.27
CA GLY A 108 -0.62 -8.73 4.44
C GLY A 108 -1.44 -9.99 4.68
N VAL A 109 -1.55 -10.41 5.95
CA VAL A 109 -2.26 -11.61 6.39
C VAL A 109 -3.46 -11.24 7.25
N ASP A 110 -3.30 -10.26 8.13
CA ASP A 110 -4.33 -9.82 9.06
C ASP A 110 -5.09 -8.59 8.53
N ALA A 111 -6.26 -8.33 9.12
CA ALA A 111 -7.21 -7.29 8.65
C ALA A 111 -6.65 -5.85 8.66
N HIS A 112 -5.54 -5.61 9.35
CA HIS A 112 -4.91 -4.29 9.48
C HIS A 112 -3.52 -4.22 8.85
N ASP A 113 -3.11 -5.25 8.12
CA ASP A 113 -1.85 -5.25 7.39
C ASP A 113 -1.97 -4.40 6.11
N ALA A 114 -0.84 -3.84 5.70
CA ALA A 114 -0.73 -3.19 4.40
C ALA A 114 -0.77 -4.25 3.27
N VAL A 115 -1.39 -3.89 2.15
CA VAL A 115 -1.45 -4.71 0.94
C VAL A 115 -0.37 -4.25 -0.04
N ASN A 116 0.40 -5.18 -0.59
CA ASN A 116 1.38 -4.89 -1.63
C ASN A 116 0.82 -5.12 -3.05
N VAL A 117 1.61 -4.76 -4.07
CA VAL A 117 1.18 -4.83 -5.47
C VAL A 117 0.94 -6.27 -5.95
N SER A 118 1.67 -7.27 -5.44
CA SER A 118 1.46 -8.68 -5.82
C SER A 118 0.08 -9.19 -5.39
N GLN A 119 -0.35 -8.87 -4.17
CA GLN A 119 -1.68 -9.22 -3.69
C GLN A 119 -2.78 -8.53 -4.50
N LEU A 120 -2.61 -7.24 -4.82
CA LEU A 120 -3.55 -6.52 -5.67
C LEU A 120 -3.68 -7.17 -7.06
N ASN A 121 -2.56 -7.49 -7.70
CA ASN A 121 -2.55 -8.15 -9.01
C ASN A 121 -3.22 -9.53 -8.97
N GLN A 122 -3.01 -10.31 -7.90
CA GLN A 122 -3.68 -11.60 -7.73
C GLN A 122 -5.20 -11.43 -7.68
N GLN A 123 -5.71 -10.43 -6.94
CA GLN A 123 -7.15 -10.17 -6.86
C GLN A 123 -7.73 -9.67 -8.18
N ILE A 124 -7.01 -8.82 -8.91
CA ILE A 124 -7.42 -8.37 -10.26
C ILE A 124 -7.57 -9.57 -11.19
N ASN A 125 -6.59 -10.46 -11.21
CA ASN A 125 -6.63 -11.66 -12.06
C ASN A 125 -7.83 -12.57 -11.72
N ASN A 126 -8.11 -12.74 -10.42
CA ASN A 126 -9.28 -13.49 -9.97
C ASN A 126 -10.60 -12.84 -10.40
N ALA A 127 -10.69 -11.50 -10.33
CA ALA A 127 -11.89 -10.76 -10.72
C ALA A 127 -12.14 -10.81 -12.23
N THR A 128 -11.10 -10.71 -13.08
CA THR A 128 -11.25 -10.81 -14.54
C THR A 128 -11.76 -12.19 -14.98
N ALA A 129 -11.41 -13.26 -14.26
CA ALA A 129 -11.96 -14.59 -14.50
C ALA A 129 -13.45 -14.71 -14.11
N ALA A 130 -13.98 -13.81 -13.28
CA ALA A 130 -15.32 -13.89 -12.70
C ALA A 130 -16.43 -13.22 -13.54
N THR A 131 -16.12 -12.65 -14.71
CA THR A 131 -17.15 -12.17 -15.67
C THR A 131 -17.93 -13.38 -16.21
N THR A 132 -18.98 -13.75 -15.48
CA THR A 132 -19.77 -14.96 -15.70
C THR A 132 -21.14 -14.56 -16.21
N TRP A 133 -21.50 -15.08 -17.37
CA TRP A 133 -22.90 -15.23 -17.75
C TRP A 133 -23.19 -16.73 -17.81
N SER A 134 -24.38 -17.13 -17.38
CA SER A 134 -24.82 -18.52 -17.41
C SER A 134 -25.90 -18.67 -18.48
N LEU A 135 -25.86 -19.76 -19.24
CA LEU A 135 -26.97 -20.10 -20.13
C LEU A 135 -27.94 -21.01 -19.40
N LYS A 136 -29.21 -20.65 -19.50
CA LYS A 136 -30.33 -21.52 -19.16
C LYS A 136 -31.13 -21.72 -20.44
N THR A 137 -31.47 -22.96 -20.76
CA THR A 137 -32.40 -23.27 -21.84
C THR A 137 -33.82 -23.40 -21.26
N GLU A 138 -34.84 -23.44 -22.12
CA GLU A 138 -36.23 -23.68 -21.69
C GLU A 138 -36.46 -25.09 -21.10
N SER A 139 -35.45 -25.96 -21.16
CA SER A 139 -35.45 -27.21 -20.39
C SER A 139 -35.34 -26.89 -18.89
N SER A 140 -35.86 -27.77 -18.04
CA SER A 140 -35.77 -27.59 -16.57
C SER A 140 -34.36 -27.86 -16.01
N ASP A 141 -33.34 -27.90 -16.87
CA ASP A 141 -31.96 -28.16 -16.48
C ASP A 141 -31.35 -27.00 -15.69
N ALA A 142 -30.32 -27.31 -14.90
CA ALA A 142 -29.55 -26.32 -14.18
C ALA A 142 -28.81 -25.38 -15.14
N SER A 143 -28.70 -24.11 -14.77
CA SER A 143 -27.92 -23.14 -15.54
C SER A 143 -26.45 -23.57 -15.62
N VAL A 144 -25.84 -23.44 -16.80
CA VAL A 144 -24.43 -23.77 -17.03
C VAL A 144 -23.60 -22.50 -17.09
N ALA A 145 -22.55 -22.43 -16.26
CA ALA A 145 -21.55 -21.37 -16.34
C ALA A 145 -20.63 -21.63 -17.54
N VAL A 146 -20.49 -20.65 -18.43
CA VAL A 146 -19.72 -20.77 -19.68
C VAL A 146 -18.63 -19.68 -19.82
N SER A 147 -18.24 -19.07 -18.69
CA SER A 147 -17.28 -17.97 -18.68
C SER A 147 -15.93 -18.40 -19.24
N SER A 148 -15.41 -17.67 -20.23
CA SER A 148 -14.18 -18.00 -20.96
C SER A 148 -14.23 -19.29 -21.79
N GLN A 149 -15.43 -19.82 -22.07
CA GLN A 149 -15.65 -20.90 -23.05
C GLN A 149 -16.36 -20.38 -24.30
N THR A 150 -16.26 -21.13 -25.40
CA THR A 150 -17.07 -20.91 -26.60
C THR A 150 -18.41 -21.63 -26.46
N VAL A 151 -19.51 -20.91 -26.63
CA VAL A 151 -20.85 -21.51 -26.79
C VAL A 151 -21.16 -21.60 -28.28
N GLU A 152 -21.46 -22.81 -28.76
CA GLU A 152 -21.87 -23.05 -30.14
C GLU A 152 -23.41 -23.17 -30.23
N VAL A 153 -24.06 -22.28 -30.97
CA VAL A 153 -25.50 -22.36 -31.25
C VAL A 153 -25.70 -23.13 -32.55
N LYS A 154 -26.25 -24.35 -32.46
CA LYS A 154 -26.54 -25.21 -33.61
C LYS A 154 -28.01 -25.11 -33.99
N HIS A 155 -28.29 -25.22 -35.29
CA HIS A 155 -29.66 -25.28 -35.80
C HIS A 155 -30.11 -26.72 -36.01
N GLY A 156 -31.39 -27.00 -35.75
CA GLY A 156 -32.05 -28.28 -36.03
C GLY A 156 -32.65 -28.32 -37.45
N LEU A 157 -33.47 -29.34 -37.72
CA LEU A 157 -34.26 -29.43 -38.95
C LEU A 157 -35.16 -28.18 -39.10
N ASN A 158 -35.30 -27.70 -40.34
CA ASN A 158 -36.13 -26.55 -40.69
C ASN A 158 -35.79 -25.26 -39.94
N THR A 159 -34.57 -25.13 -39.41
CA THR A 159 -34.10 -23.90 -38.76
C THR A 159 -32.74 -23.50 -39.31
N ARG A 160 -32.42 -22.21 -39.25
CA ARG A 160 -31.12 -21.66 -39.59
C ARG A 160 -30.74 -20.63 -38.53
N VAL A 161 -29.47 -20.64 -38.12
CA VAL A 161 -28.89 -19.62 -37.25
C VAL A 161 -27.98 -18.72 -38.09
N SER A 162 -28.11 -17.40 -37.96
CA SER A 162 -27.27 -16.46 -38.69
C SER A 162 -25.82 -16.42 -38.16
N ALA A 163 -24.93 -15.78 -38.90
CA ALA A 163 -23.66 -15.33 -38.32
C ALA A 163 -23.95 -14.32 -37.19
N VAL A 164 -23.09 -14.30 -36.17
CA VAL A 164 -23.13 -13.28 -35.12
C VAL A 164 -22.74 -11.94 -35.75
N GLN A 165 -23.53 -10.91 -35.49
CA GLN A 165 -23.23 -9.53 -35.84
C GLN A 165 -22.85 -8.75 -34.59
N THR A 166 -22.03 -7.71 -34.75
CA THR A 166 -21.64 -6.80 -33.67
C THR A 166 -21.98 -5.38 -34.10
N ASP A 167 -22.63 -4.61 -33.22
CA ASP A 167 -22.91 -3.20 -33.45
C ASP A 167 -21.74 -2.28 -33.04
N ASP A 168 -21.89 -0.98 -33.27
CA ASP A 168 -20.90 0.05 -32.93
C ASP A 168 -20.70 0.25 -31.41
N LYS A 169 -21.56 -0.36 -30.58
CA LYS A 169 -21.54 -0.31 -29.12
C LYS A 169 -20.99 -1.60 -28.50
N GLY A 170 -20.62 -2.59 -29.30
CA GLY A 170 -20.09 -3.88 -28.84
C GLY A 170 -21.15 -4.88 -28.40
N ASN A 171 -22.43 -4.67 -28.75
CA ASN A 171 -23.47 -5.67 -28.53
C ASN A 171 -23.43 -6.72 -29.63
N TYR A 172 -23.64 -7.99 -29.25
CA TYR A 172 -23.66 -9.12 -30.17
C TYR A 172 -25.11 -9.58 -30.40
N SER A 173 -25.48 -9.85 -31.64
CA SER A 173 -26.79 -10.38 -32.01
C SER A 173 -26.67 -11.49 -33.06
N TYR A 174 -27.68 -12.36 -33.08
CA TYR A 174 -27.87 -13.37 -34.13
C TYR A 174 -29.37 -13.64 -34.25
N GLU A 175 -29.77 -14.17 -35.41
CA GLU A 175 -31.16 -14.49 -35.72
C GLU A 175 -31.33 -16.01 -35.79
N ILE A 176 -32.49 -16.50 -35.34
CA ILE A 176 -32.93 -17.88 -35.53
C ILE A 176 -34.16 -17.84 -36.44
N ASP A 177 -34.00 -18.35 -37.66
CA ASP A 177 -35.06 -18.45 -38.65
C ASP A 177 -35.64 -19.87 -38.71
N VAL A 178 -36.93 -19.98 -38.96
CA VAL A 178 -37.56 -21.25 -39.37
C VAL A 178 -37.69 -21.25 -40.90
N THR A 179 -37.10 -22.24 -41.56
CA THR A 179 -37.10 -22.38 -43.03
C THR A 179 -37.68 -23.73 -43.44
N GLY A 180 -38.54 -23.76 -44.46
CA GLY A 180 -38.99 -25.03 -45.07
C GLY A 180 -39.93 -25.89 -44.22
N ILE A 181 -40.89 -25.30 -43.49
CA ILE A 181 -41.98 -26.09 -42.88
C ILE A 181 -42.77 -26.80 -44.00
N PRO A 182 -42.84 -28.13 -44.04
CA PRO A 182 -43.70 -28.82 -44.99
C PRO A 182 -45.15 -28.48 -44.68
N VAL A 183 -45.82 -27.84 -45.64
CA VAL A 183 -47.26 -27.58 -45.56
C VAL A 183 -47.95 -28.67 -46.37
N GLU A 184 -48.59 -29.61 -45.67
CA GLU A 184 -49.54 -30.52 -46.30
C GLU A 184 -50.84 -29.76 -46.57
N TYR A 185 -51.27 -29.79 -47.81
CA TYR A 185 -52.57 -29.26 -48.21
C TYR A 185 -53.49 -30.44 -48.41
N THR A 186 -54.69 -30.37 -47.85
CA THR A 186 -55.73 -31.39 -48.05
C THR A 186 -56.98 -30.75 -48.63
N ASP A 187 -57.73 -31.52 -49.43
CA ASP A 187 -59.05 -31.09 -49.86
C ASP A 187 -60.08 -31.20 -48.71
N SER A 188 -61.33 -30.82 -48.96
CA SER A 188 -62.42 -30.92 -47.98
C SER A 188 -62.76 -32.35 -47.53
N LYS A 189 -62.14 -33.37 -48.14
CA LYS A 189 -62.28 -34.80 -47.82
C LYS A 189 -61.01 -35.38 -47.18
N GLY A 190 -59.96 -34.58 -46.99
CA GLY A 190 -58.69 -35.01 -46.38
C GLY A 190 -57.69 -35.60 -47.37
N ASN A 191 -57.91 -35.52 -48.69
CA ASN A 191 -56.96 -36.06 -49.67
C ASN A 191 -55.76 -35.13 -49.87
N PRO A 192 -54.52 -35.65 -49.97
CA PRO A 192 -53.33 -34.84 -50.21
C PRO A 192 -53.41 -34.04 -51.52
N LEU A 193 -53.04 -32.77 -51.43
CA LEU A 193 -52.95 -31.83 -52.55
C LEU A 193 -51.50 -31.46 -52.82
N VAL A 194 -51.13 -31.40 -54.09
CA VAL A 194 -49.83 -30.89 -54.55
C VAL A 194 -50.02 -29.44 -55.00
N ASN A 195 -49.19 -28.53 -54.50
CA ASN A 195 -49.14 -27.13 -54.96
C ASN A 195 -48.18 -27.00 -56.15
N ILE A 196 -48.70 -26.65 -57.32
CA ILE A 196 -47.90 -26.36 -58.52
C ILE A 196 -48.22 -24.93 -58.95
N GLY A 197 -47.26 -24.02 -58.76
CA GLY A 197 -47.39 -22.62 -59.19
C GLY A 197 -48.56 -21.86 -58.55
N GLY A 198 -48.93 -22.20 -57.31
CA GLY A 198 -50.03 -21.55 -56.57
C GLY A 198 -51.41 -22.18 -56.79
N LYS A 199 -51.52 -23.27 -57.58
CA LYS A 199 -52.74 -24.06 -57.74
C LYS A 199 -52.58 -25.44 -57.11
N PHE A 200 -53.65 -25.90 -56.45
CA PHE A 200 -53.68 -27.18 -55.75
C PHE A 200 -54.34 -28.26 -56.61
N TYR A 201 -53.70 -29.42 -56.70
CA TYR A 201 -54.19 -30.58 -57.46
C TYR A 201 -54.28 -31.80 -56.54
N THR A 202 -55.36 -32.56 -56.65
CA THR A 202 -55.45 -33.86 -55.98
C THR A 202 -54.44 -34.81 -56.59
N ARG A 203 -53.67 -35.49 -55.73
CA ARG A 203 -52.86 -36.62 -56.18
C ARG A 203 -53.81 -37.76 -56.54
N THR A 204 -54.05 -37.95 -57.84
CA THR A 204 -54.69 -39.18 -58.31
C THR A 204 -53.59 -40.23 -58.38
N GLU A 205 -53.73 -41.30 -57.60
CA GLU A 205 -52.89 -42.48 -57.78
C GLU A 205 -53.33 -43.11 -59.10
N ASP A 206 -52.58 -42.86 -60.17
CA ASP A 206 -52.69 -43.70 -61.37
C ASP A 206 -52.08 -45.08 -61.03
N PRO A 207 -52.77 -46.19 -61.33
CA PRO A 207 -52.41 -47.55 -60.91
C PRO A 207 -51.13 -48.12 -61.53
#